data_AF-A0A512DET1-F1
#
_entry.id   AF-A0A512DET1-F1
#
_cell.length_a   1.000
_cell.length_b   1.000
_cell.length_c   1.000
_cell.angle_alpha   90.00
_cell.angle_beta   90.00
_cell.angle_gamma   90.00
#
_symmetry.space_group_name_H-M   'P 1'
#
loop_
_entity.id
_entity.type
_entity.pdbx_description
1 polymer ?
#
loop_
_entity_poly.entity_id
_entity_poly.type
_entity_poly.pdbx_seq_one_letter_code
_entity_poly.pdbx_strand_id
1 'polypeptide(L)'
;MEIALVVVVVAFALGFDYTNGFHDAANAIATSVSTRALTPRVALTMAAVFNLVGALLGTEVATTIGSGIIEITGDSGAHGLTIVLAGLIGAIVWNLITWWLGLPSSSTHALIGGLTGAGVASATTVHWDVILNKVAIPMILSPLIGFGLAYLLMVAVLWVFRRAAPAKAQRRFRLAQTASAAAMSLGHGLQDAQKTMGVIVLALVAGGLHEGDEIPLWVKLSAATAISLGTYSGGWRIMRTLGRRIIELDPARGFVAETVAASVLYTTAFVFAAPVSTTHTITSAIMGVGATKRLSAVRWGVAKNIGLAWVLTIPMAALVAAIMYFVLRPFLG
;
A
#
# COMPACT_ATOMS: atom_id res chain seq x y z
N MET A 1 8.74 30.57 -9.20
CA MET A 1 7.58 30.09 -8.41
C MET A 1 7.38 28.60 -8.62
N GLU A 2 7.38 28.12 -9.86
CA GLU A 2 7.17 26.69 -10.19
C GLU A 2 8.19 25.75 -9.56
N ILE A 3 9.50 26.05 -9.64
CA ILE A 3 10.53 25.19 -8.98
C ILE A 3 10.29 25.08 -7.46
N ALA A 4 9.93 26.17 -6.79
CA ALA A 4 9.64 26.14 -5.37
C ALA A 4 8.41 25.26 -5.06
N LEU A 5 7.38 25.34 -5.91
CA LEU A 5 6.20 24.50 -5.79
C LEU A 5 6.50 23.03 -6.07
N VAL A 6 7.36 22.71 -7.05
CA VAL A 6 7.86 21.34 -7.27
C VAL A 6 8.56 20.81 -6.01
N VAL A 7 9.45 21.59 -5.41
CA VAL A 7 10.15 21.20 -4.17
C VAL A 7 9.16 20.91 -3.04
N VAL A 8 8.11 21.74 -2.90
CA VAL A 8 7.03 21.51 -1.93
C VAL A 8 6.28 20.22 -2.23
N VAL A 9 5.88 19.98 -3.48
CA VAL A 9 5.18 18.75 -3.89
C VAL A 9 6.04 17.52 -3.63
N VAL A 10 7.33 17.56 -3.96
CA VAL A 10 8.28 16.47 -3.67
C VAL A 10 8.39 16.22 -2.17
N ALA A 11 8.47 17.28 -1.35
CA ALA A 11 8.50 17.15 0.10
C ALA A 11 7.22 16.49 0.65
N PHE A 12 6.04 16.87 0.13
CA PHE A 12 4.78 16.23 0.50
C PHE A 12 4.68 14.80 -0.02
N ALA A 13 5.21 14.48 -1.19
CA ALA A 13 5.24 13.12 -1.72
C ALA A 13 6.12 12.21 -0.84
N LEU A 14 7.31 12.66 -0.46
CA LEU A 14 8.18 11.93 0.48
C LEU A 14 7.54 11.84 1.88
N GLY A 15 6.84 12.88 2.31
CA GLY A 15 6.04 12.85 3.55
C GLY A 15 4.92 11.81 3.48
N PHE A 16 4.20 11.74 2.36
CA PHE A 16 3.22 10.70 2.11
C PHE A 16 3.85 9.31 2.16
N ASP A 17 4.99 9.10 1.52
CA ASP A 17 5.67 7.80 1.48
C ASP A 17 6.15 7.36 2.86
N TYR A 18 6.67 8.30 3.66
CA TYR A 18 7.00 8.08 5.05
C TYR A 18 5.76 7.71 5.88
N THR A 19 4.66 8.45 5.69
CA THR A 19 3.41 8.14 6.41
C THR A 19 2.84 6.79 6.02
N ASN A 20 2.95 6.44 4.74
CA ASN A 20 2.54 5.16 4.22
C ASN A 20 3.40 4.03 4.79
N GLY A 21 4.72 4.20 4.83
CA GLY A 21 5.64 3.22 5.37
C GLY A 21 5.29 2.81 6.80
N PHE A 22 4.96 3.77 7.67
CA PHE A 22 4.60 3.47 9.06
C PHE A 22 3.17 2.93 9.18
N HIS A 23 2.23 3.45 8.37
CA HIS A 23 0.84 2.99 8.34
C HIS A 23 0.77 1.50 7.96
N ASP A 24 1.49 1.13 6.89
CA ASP A 24 1.44 -0.19 6.29
C ASP A 24 2.53 -1.15 6.82
N ALA A 25 3.42 -0.69 7.72
CA ALA A 25 4.33 -1.58 8.46
C ALA A 25 3.55 -2.76 9.08
N ALA A 26 2.34 -2.50 9.57
CA ALA A 26 1.47 -3.52 10.14
C ALA A 26 1.14 -4.66 9.16
N ASN A 27 1.05 -4.40 7.85
CA ASN A 27 0.73 -5.40 6.84
C ASN A 27 1.83 -6.46 6.70
N ALA A 28 3.09 -6.06 6.87
CA ALA A 28 4.23 -6.97 6.71
C ALA A 28 4.62 -7.69 8.01
N ILE A 29 4.42 -7.06 9.19
CA ILE A 29 4.95 -7.58 10.45
C ILE A 29 3.90 -8.03 11.48
N ALA A 30 2.61 -7.66 11.33
CA ALA A 30 1.61 -7.99 12.36
C ALA A 30 1.47 -9.50 12.59
N THR A 31 1.55 -10.28 11.51
CA THR A 31 1.43 -11.74 11.50
C THR A 31 2.65 -12.42 12.12
N SER A 32 3.87 -12.00 11.78
CA SER A 32 5.11 -12.59 12.33
C SER A 32 5.36 -12.20 13.79
N VAL A 33 4.92 -11.02 14.21
CA VAL A 33 4.97 -10.59 15.61
C VAL A 33 3.88 -11.26 16.44
N SER A 34 2.64 -11.40 15.93
CA SER A 34 1.54 -12.01 16.68
C SER A 34 1.74 -13.50 16.91
N THR A 35 2.31 -14.23 15.94
CA THR A 35 2.69 -15.64 16.08
C THR A 35 3.96 -15.81 16.92
N ARG A 36 4.63 -14.71 17.28
CA ARG A 36 5.93 -14.66 17.95
C ARG A 36 7.07 -15.27 17.11
N ALA A 37 6.94 -15.35 15.79
CA ALA A 37 8.03 -15.79 14.92
C ALA A 37 9.20 -14.81 14.97
N LEU A 38 8.90 -13.50 15.04
CA LEU A 38 9.89 -12.44 15.17
C LEU A 38 9.59 -11.56 16.39
N THR A 39 10.65 -10.99 16.97
CA THR A 39 10.49 -9.90 17.95
C THR A 39 10.18 -8.60 17.21
N PRO A 40 9.42 -7.66 17.80
CA PRO A 40 8.99 -6.46 17.09
C PRO A 40 10.13 -5.63 16.48
N ARG A 41 11.25 -5.48 17.20
CA ARG A 41 12.42 -4.72 16.69
C ARG A 41 13.07 -5.38 15.48
N VAL A 42 13.21 -6.71 15.51
CA VAL A 42 13.77 -7.48 14.39
C VAL A 42 12.82 -7.42 13.20
N ALA A 43 11.51 -7.56 13.44
CA ALA A 43 10.50 -7.48 12.38
C ALA A 43 10.50 -6.11 11.68
N LEU A 44 10.54 -5.01 12.45
CA LEU A 44 10.59 -3.65 11.89
C LEU A 44 11.90 -3.40 11.11
N THR A 45 13.04 -3.84 11.64
CA THR A 45 14.34 -3.68 10.96
C THR A 45 14.36 -4.46 9.65
N MET A 46 13.92 -5.72 9.69
CA MET A 46 13.79 -6.55 8.49
C MET A 46 12.85 -5.91 7.47
N ALA A 47 11.66 -5.49 7.90
CA ALA A 47 10.69 -4.87 7.01
C ALA A 47 11.22 -3.59 6.37
N ALA A 48 11.90 -2.72 7.13
CA ALA A 48 12.52 -1.52 6.59
C ALA A 48 13.59 -1.83 5.53
N VAL A 49 14.47 -2.81 5.78
CA VAL A 49 15.52 -3.21 4.83
C VAL A 49 14.91 -3.83 3.57
N PHE A 50 13.96 -4.74 3.70
CA PHE A 50 13.33 -5.38 2.55
C PHE A 50 12.42 -4.41 1.78
N ASN A 51 11.77 -3.44 2.44
CA ASN A 51 11.06 -2.35 1.77
C ASN A 51 12.01 -1.51 0.91
N LEU A 52 13.18 -1.14 1.47
CA LEU A 52 14.22 -0.39 0.75
C LEU A 52 14.68 -1.17 -0.49
N VAL A 53 14.98 -2.46 -0.34
CA VAL A 53 15.40 -3.32 -1.46
C VAL A 53 14.27 -3.46 -2.49
N GLY A 54 13.05 -3.76 -2.05
CA GLY A 54 11.89 -3.95 -2.92
C GLY A 54 11.56 -2.72 -3.76
N ALA A 55 11.70 -1.53 -3.18
CA ALA A 55 11.53 -0.26 -3.87
C ALA A 55 12.50 -0.06 -5.05
N LEU A 56 13.66 -0.72 -5.03
CA LEU A 56 14.68 -0.60 -6.08
C LEU A 56 14.58 -1.70 -7.16
N LEU A 57 13.69 -2.68 -7.00
CA LEU A 57 13.60 -3.84 -7.90
C LEU A 57 12.69 -3.64 -9.12
N GLY A 58 12.00 -2.50 -9.26
CA GLY A 58 11.16 -2.22 -10.42
C GLY A 58 10.69 -0.77 -10.51
N THR A 59 10.07 -0.45 -11.64
CA THR A 59 9.52 0.90 -11.94
C THR A 59 8.16 0.87 -12.63
N GLU A 60 7.63 -0.32 -12.94
CA GLU A 60 6.41 -0.49 -13.76
C GLU A 60 5.12 0.04 -13.10
N VAL A 61 5.02 -0.01 -11.77
CA VAL A 61 3.86 0.55 -11.06
C VAL A 61 3.93 2.08 -11.08
N ALA A 62 5.14 2.64 -11.02
CA ALA A 62 5.35 4.08 -11.01
C ALA A 62 5.02 4.72 -12.35
N THR A 63 5.35 4.07 -13.48
CA THR A 63 4.96 4.54 -14.81
C THR A 63 3.44 4.58 -14.97
N THR A 64 2.73 3.59 -14.44
CA THR A 64 1.26 3.56 -14.42
C THR A 64 0.64 4.70 -13.61
N ILE A 65 1.26 5.09 -12.49
CA ILE A 65 0.80 6.22 -11.67
C ILE A 65 1.13 7.57 -12.34
N GLY A 66 2.33 7.71 -12.88
CA GLY A 66 2.82 8.95 -13.49
C GLY A 66 2.09 9.34 -14.78
N SER A 67 1.61 8.36 -15.57
CA SER A 67 0.97 8.61 -16.86
C SER A 67 -0.56 8.47 -16.85
N GLY A 68 -1.17 7.91 -15.79
CA GLY A 68 -2.47 7.26 -15.91
C GLY A 68 -3.68 7.95 -15.28
N ILE A 69 -3.53 8.88 -14.33
CA ILE A 69 -4.67 9.28 -13.48
C ILE A 69 -5.29 10.63 -13.88
N ILE A 70 -4.46 11.65 -14.17
CA ILE A 70 -4.92 13.00 -14.50
C ILE A 70 -4.10 13.52 -15.67
N GLU A 71 -4.75 14.20 -16.61
CA GLU A 71 -4.09 14.89 -17.70
C GLU A 71 -3.46 16.20 -17.18
N ILE A 72 -2.13 16.25 -17.10
CA ILE A 72 -1.40 17.49 -16.85
C ILE A 72 -0.81 17.96 -18.18
N THR A 73 -1.46 18.90 -18.85
CA THR A 73 -0.93 19.50 -20.08
C THR A 73 0.22 20.44 -19.73
N GLY A 74 1.29 20.41 -20.53
CA GLY A 74 2.55 21.15 -20.29
C GLY A 74 2.40 22.67 -20.12
N ASP A 75 1.28 23.27 -20.54
CA ASP A 75 0.98 24.69 -20.37
C ASP A 75 0.35 25.04 -19.00
N SER A 76 0.23 24.06 -18.08
CA SER A 76 -0.48 24.21 -16.81
C SER A 76 0.38 23.90 -15.59
N GLY A 77 1.67 24.27 -15.60
CA GLY A 77 2.64 23.85 -14.58
C GLY A 77 2.24 24.16 -13.13
N ALA A 78 1.89 25.40 -12.81
CA ALA A 78 1.44 25.77 -11.45
C ALA A 78 0.10 25.10 -11.07
N HIS A 79 -0.83 24.98 -12.02
CA HIS A 79 -2.14 24.37 -11.82
C HIS A 79 -2.03 22.86 -11.57
N GLY A 80 -1.29 22.13 -12.41
CA GLY A 80 -1.03 20.70 -12.28
C GLY A 80 -0.33 20.36 -10.96
N LEU A 81 0.68 21.15 -10.58
CA LEU A 81 1.35 20.99 -9.28
C LEU A 81 0.40 21.25 -8.10
N THR A 82 -0.53 22.20 -8.22
CA THR A 82 -1.54 22.48 -7.19
C THR A 82 -2.52 21.31 -7.03
N ILE A 83 -2.92 20.66 -8.13
CA ILE A 83 -3.76 19.45 -8.12
C ILE A 83 -3.03 18.30 -7.41
N VAL A 84 -1.78 18.05 -7.78
CA VAL A 84 -0.97 16.98 -7.16
C VAL A 84 -0.77 17.25 -5.67
N LEU A 85 -0.46 18.49 -5.29
CA LEU A 85 -0.30 18.89 -3.88
C LEU A 85 -1.59 18.66 -3.08
N ALA A 86 -2.72 19.12 -3.60
CA ALA A 86 -4.03 18.93 -2.96
C ALA A 86 -4.39 17.45 -2.80
N GLY A 87 -4.12 16.64 -3.83
CA GLY A 87 -4.32 15.19 -3.80
C GLY A 87 -3.45 14.49 -2.75
N LEU A 88 -2.17 14.84 -2.67
CA LEU A 88 -1.24 14.34 -1.65
C LEU A 88 -1.69 14.71 -0.23
N ILE A 89 -2.10 15.96 0.00
CA ILE A 89 -2.60 16.39 1.31
C ILE A 89 -3.86 15.60 1.69
N GLY A 90 -4.81 15.42 0.76
CA GLY A 90 -6.00 14.62 0.99
C GLY A 90 -5.67 13.17 1.37
N ALA A 91 -4.72 12.56 0.67
CA ALA A 91 -4.27 11.21 0.96
C ALA A 91 -3.57 11.09 2.32
N ILE A 92 -2.66 12.02 2.65
CA ILE A 92 -1.94 12.07 3.93
C ILE A 92 -2.92 12.24 5.08
N VAL A 93 -3.81 13.23 5.00
CA VAL A 93 -4.78 13.53 6.07
C VAL A 93 -5.66 12.32 6.34
N TRP A 94 -6.17 11.67 5.29
CA TRP A 94 -6.99 10.48 5.46
C TRP A 94 -6.20 9.32 6.09
N ASN A 95 -4.98 9.05 5.62
CA ASN A 95 -4.10 8.03 6.20
C ASN A 95 -3.80 8.29 7.68
N LEU A 96 -3.60 9.55 8.09
CA LEU A 96 -3.38 9.90 9.50
C LEU A 96 -4.65 9.68 10.34
N ILE A 97 -5.83 10.00 9.80
CA ILE A 97 -7.11 9.74 10.46
C ILE A 97 -7.32 8.24 10.68
N THR A 98 -7.17 7.42 9.63
CA THR A 98 -7.36 5.97 9.71
C THR A 98 -6.35 5.32 10.65
N TRP A 99 -5.08 5.75 10.61
CA TRP A 99 -4.08 5.33 11.57
C TRP A 99 -4.45 5.70 13.01
N TRP A 100 -4.92 6.92 13.24
CA TRP A 100 -5.30 7.38 14.58
C TRP A 100 -6.44 6.53 15.15
N LEU A 101 -7.41 6.17 14.30
CA LEU A 101 -8.52 5.28 14.62
C LEU A 101 -8.12 3.78 14.66
N GLY A 102 -6.91 3.42 14.22
CA GLY A 102 -6.43 2.04 14.16
C GLY A 102 -7.17 1.19 13.12
N LEU A 103 -7.71 1.83 12.08
CA LEU A 103 -8.40 1.20 10.96
C LEU A 103 -7.40 0.84 9.86
N PRO A 104 -7.28 -0.44 9.48
CA PRO A 104 -6.47 -0.84 8.33
C PRO A 104 -7.10 -0.31 7.03
N SER A 105 -6.62 0.82 6.55
CA SER A 105 -6.98 1.39 5.24
C SER A 105 -5.86 1.17 4.21
N SER A 106 -6.13 1.56 2.98
CA SER A 106 -5.19 1.47 1.86
C SER A 106 -4.68 2.85 1.48
N SER A 107 -3.39 3.09 1.62
CA SER A 107 -2.75 4.31 1.13
C SER A 107 -2.87 4.48 -0.39
N THR A 108 -2.99 3.37 -1.12
CA THR A 108 -3.22 3.39 -2.58
C THR A 108 -4.58 4.00 -2.91
N HIS A 109 -5.62 3.63 -2.16
CA HIS A 109 -6.95 4.21 -2.34
C HIS A 109 -7.01 5.67 -1.88
N ALA A 110 -6.26 6.01 -0.83
CA ALA A 110 -6.15 7.39 -0.38
C ALA A 110 -5.49 8.28 -1.43
N LEU A 111 -4.38 7.82 -2.03
CA LEU A 111 -3.68 8.55 -3.10
C LEU A 111 -4.54 8.72 -4.35
N ILE A 112 -5.15 7.64 -4.83
CA ILE A 112 -5.95 7.67 -6.06
C ILE A 112 -7.23 8.47 -5.85
N GLY A 113 -7.88 8.31 -4.69
CA GLY A 113 -9.02 9.13 -4.29
C GLY A 113 -8.64 10.61 -4.19
N GLY A 114 -7.52 10.93 -3.56
CA GLY A 114 -7.01 12.30 -3.44
C GLY A 114 -6.76 12.95 -4.79
N LEU A 115 -6.00 12.28 -5.67
CA LEU A 115 -5.72 12.76 -7.04
C LEU A 115 -7.02 12.94 -7.84
N THR A 116 -7.90 11.94 -7.83
CA THR A 116 -9.19 12.00 -8.54
C THR A 116 -10.06 13.15 -8.01
N GLY A 117 -10.15 13.32 -6.69
CA GLY A 117 -10.95 14.37 -6.07
C GLY A 117 -10.44 15.77 -6.39
N ALA A 118 -9.12 15.97 -6.35
CA ALA A 118 -8.50 17.23 -6.77
C ALA A 118 -8.72 17.50 -8.26
N GLY A 119 -8.55 16.50 -9.13
CA GLY A 119 -8.75 16.63 -10.58
C GLY A 119 -10.19 16.97 -10.96
N VAL A 120 -11.18 16.36 -10.29
CA VAL A 120 -12.60 16.73 -10.48
C VAL A 120 -12.87 18.15 -9.99
N ALA A 121 -12.33 18.54 -8.83
CA ALA A 121 -12.51 19.88 -8.27
C ALA A 121 -11.84 20.98 -9.12
N SER A 122 -10.76 20.64 -9.83
CA SER A 122 -10.06 21.53 -10.75
C SER A 122 -10.68 21.61 -12.14
N ALA A 123 -11.73 20.82 -12.42
CA ALA A 123 -12.32 20.64 -13.73
C ALA A 123 -11.33 20.13 -14.80
N THR A 124 -10.29 19.42 -14.38
CA THR A 124 -9.31 18.78 -15.27
C THR A 124 -9.84 17.43 -15.76
N THR A 125 -9.41 17.00 -16.95
CA THR A 125 -9.73 15.66 -17.47
C THR A 125 -9.19 14.57 -16.55
N VAL A 126 -10.09 13.73 -16.05
CA VAL A 126 -9.76 12.52 -15.29
C VAL A 126 -9.92 11.32 -16.21
N HIS A 127 -8.89 10.47 -16.29
CA HIS A 127 -8.92 9.26 -17.11
C HIS A 127 -9.67 8.13 -16.41
N TRP A 128 -11.01 8.21 -16.42
CA TRP A 128 -11.88 7.23 -15.79
C TRP A 128 -11.65 5.79 -16.27
N ASP A 129 -11.30 5.60 -17.55
CA ASP A 129 -10.98 4.28 -18.09
C ASP A 129 -9.74 3.67 -17.42
N VAL A 130 -8.68 4.46 -17.22
CA VAL A 130 -7.47 4.02 -16.54
C VAL A 130 -7.77 3.73 -15.07
N ILE A 131 -8.53 4.58 -14.39
CA ILE A 131 -8.97 4.33 -13.01
C ILE A 131 -9.75 3.02 -12.94
N LEU A 132 -10.67 2.75 -13.87
CA LEU A 132 -11.43 1.51 -13.87
C LEU A 132 -10.54 0.28 -14.11
N ASN A 133 -9.74 0.30 -15.18
CA ASN A 133 -8.99 -0.85 -15.66
C ASN A 133 -7.73 -1.15 -14.86
N LYS A 134 -6.98 -0.12 -14.47
CA LYS A 134 -5.68 -0.25 -13.78
C LYS A 134 -5.78 -0.14 -12.26
N VAL A 135 -6.89 0.41 -11.74
CA VAL A 135 -7.07 0.58 -10.29
C VAL A 135 -8.27 -0.22 -9.77
N ALA A 136 -9.49 0.09 -10.22
CA ALA A 136 -10.70 -0.42 -9.61
C ALA A 136 -10.87 -1.93 -9.77
N ILE A 137 -10.57 -2.46 -10.97
CA ILE A 137 -10.62 -3.91 -11.22
C ILE A 137 -9.58 -4.66 -10.37
N PRO A 138 -8.26 -4.33 -10.44
CA PRO A 138 -7.25 -4.95 -9.56
C PRO A 138 -7.55 -4.77 -8.07
N MET A 139 -8.16 -3.66 -7.66
CA MET A 139 -8.58 -3.37 -6.28
C MET A 139 -9.60 -4.37 -5.76
N ILE A 140 -10.59 -4.77 -6.57
CA ILE A 140 -11.62 -5.73 -6.16
C ILE A 140 -11.09 -7.16 -6.31
N LEU A 141 -10.33 -7.42 -7.37
CA LEU A 141 -9.87 -8.75 -7.70
C LEU A 141 -8.75 -9.25 -6.76
N SER A 142 -7.82 -8.38 -6.37
CA SER A 142 -6.69 -8.76 -5.50
C SER A 142 -7.10 -9.29 -4.10
N PRO A 143 -8.09 -8.73 -3.38
CA PRO A 143 -8.58 -9.34 -2.16
C PRO A 143 -9.28 -10.68 -2.39
N LEU A 144 -10.06 -10.83 -3.47
CA LEU A 144 -10.72 -12.11 -3.82
C LEU A 144 -9.71 -13.21 -4.13
N ILE A 145 -8.71 -12.89 -4.95
CA ILE A 145 -7.58 -13.78 -5.25
C ILE A 145 -6.79 -14.09 -3.98
N GLY A 146 -6.47 -13.07 -3.18
CA GLY A 146 -5.74 -13.24 -1.92
C GLY A 146 -6.46 -14.18 -0.96
N PHE A 147 -7.77 -14.02 -0.77
CA PHE A 147 -8.59 -14.91 0.04
C PHE A 147 -8.61 -16.34 -0.52
N GLY A 148 -8.94 -16.50 -1.80
CA GLY A 148 -9.09 -17.79 -2.45
C GLY A 148 -7.79 -18.59 -2.50
N LEU A 149 -6.70 -17.98 -2.95
CA LEU A 149 -5.39 -18.61 -3.00
C LEU A 149 -4.88 -18.98 -1.60
N ALA A 150 -5.10 -18.12 -0.60
CA ALA A 150 -4.70 -18.41 0.76
C ALA A 150 -5.49 -19.56 1.36
N TYR A 151 -6.80 -19.64 1.09
CA TYR A 151 -7.63 -20.77 1.48
C TYR A 151 -7.12 -22.08 0.86
N LEU A 152 -6.94 -22.10 -0.46
CA LEU A 152 -6.51 -23.29 -1.19
C LEU A 152 -5.10 -23.74 -0.79
N LEU A 153 -4.14 -22.81 -0.71
CA LEU A 153 -2.77 -23.11 -0.29
C LEU A 153 -2.74 -23.61 1.16
N MET A 154 -3.53 -23.03 2.05
CA MET A 154 -3.61 -23.50 3.43
C MET A 154 -4.18 -24.91 3.51
N VAL A 155 -5.22 -25.24 2.71
CA VAL A 155 -5.74 -26.62 2.61
C VAL A 155 -4.64 -27.57 2.13
N ALA A 156 -3.90 -27.21 1.08
CA ALA A 156 -2.79 -28.03 0.59
C ALA A 156 -1.71 -28.25 1.68
N VAL A 157 -1.30 -27.20 2.39
CA VAL A 157 -0.35 -27.28 3.51
C VAL A 157 -0.87 -28.19 4.61
N LEU A 158 -2.14 -28.08 5.00
CA LEU A 158 -2.75 -28.96 6.00
C LEU A 158 -2.71 -30.43 5.56
N TRP A 159 -2.99 -30.71 4.28
CA TRP A 159 -2.93 -32.07 3.74
C TRP A 159 -1.52 -32.65 3.69
N VAL A 160 -0.54 -31.87 3.24
CA VAL A 160 0.87 -32.29 3.14
C VAL A 160 1.45 -32.56 4.55
N PHE A 161 1.16 -31.70 5.51
CA PHE A 161 1.73 -31.78 6.86
C PHE A 161 0.82 -32.49 7.87
N ARG A 162 -0.28 -33.12 7.46
CA ARG A 162 -1.23 -33.80 8.37
C ARG A 162 -0.63 -34.89 9.25
N ARG A 163 0.49 -35.49 8.83
CA ARG A 163 1.22 -36.54 9.56
C ARG A 163 2.44 -36.01 10.32
N ALA A 164 2.73 -34.72 10.23
CA ALA A 164 3.90 -34.14 10.88
C ALA A 164 3.67 -33.96 12.39
N ALA A 165 4.71 -34.20 13.19
CA ALA A 165 4.66 -33.94 14.63
C ALA A 165 4.41 -32.45 14.90
N PRO A 166 3.34 -32.05 15.63
CA PRO A 166 2.93 -30.65 15.76
C PRO A 166 4.03 -29.71 16.23
N ALA A 167 4.80 -30.10 17.25
CA ALA A 167 5.89 -29.28 17.79
C ALA A 167 7.01 -29.02 16.76
N LYS A 168 7.40 -30.05 16.00
CA LYS A 168 8.45 -29.93 14.97
C LYS A 168 7.95 -29.10 13.78
N ALA A 169 6.71 -29.32 13.35
CA ALA A 169 6.08 -28.55 12.29
C ALA A 169 6.00 -27.07 12.66
N GLN A 170 5.52 -26.75 13.87
CA GLN A 170 5.38 -25.37 14.32
C GLN A 170 6.72 -24.64 14.40
N ARG A 171 7.80 -25.30 14.85
CA ARG A 171 9.15 -24.72 14.84
C ARG A 171 9.63 -24.41 13.42
N ARG A 172 9.40 -25.33 12.46
CA ARG A 172 9.79 -25.13 11.05
C ARG A 172 8.98 -24.02 10.40
N PHE A 173 7.67 -23.95 10.65
CA PHE A 173 6.83 -22.87 10.13
C PHE A 173 7.19 -21.51 10.72
N ARG A 174 7.66 -21.41 11.97
CA ARG A 174 8.20 -20.14 12.51
C ARG A 174 9.40 -19.63 11.71
N LEU A 175 10.29 -20.53 11.30
CA LEU A 175 11.44 -20.18 10.46
C LEU A 175 10.99 -19.79 9.05
N ALA A 176 10.10 -20.60 8.44
CA ALA A 176 9.55 -20.29 7.13
C ALA A 176 8.79 -18.95 7.12
N GLN A 177 8.06 -18.64 8.20
CA GLN A 177 7.33 -17.39 8.35
C GLN A 177 8.27 -16.17 8.36
N THR A 178 9.50 -16.31 8.85
CA THR A 178 10.48 -15.22 8.77
C THR A 178 10.80 -14.88 7.32
N ALA A 179 10.96 -15.90 6.47
CA ALA A 179 11.21 -15.71 5.05
C ALA A 179 9.99 -15.14 4.31
N SER A 180 8.77 -15.61 4.61
CA SER A 180 7.56 -15.05 3.99
C SER A 180 7.27 -13.62 4.44
N ALA A 181 7.56 -13.26 5.70
CA ALA A 181 7.43 -11.89 6.18
C ALA A 181 8.43 -10.94 5.50
N ALA A 182 9.66 -11.41 5.26
CA ALA A 182 10.65 -10.68 4.46
C ALA A 182 10.17 -10.49 3.01
N ALA A 183 9.64 -11.55 2.38
CA ALA A 183 9.07 -11.47 1.03
C ALA A 183 7.87 -10.52 0.96
N MET A 184 6.97 -10.56 1.95
CA MET A 184 5.84 -9.63 2.04
C MET A 184 6.30 -8.18 2.17
N SER A 185 7.35 -7.92 2.97
CA SER A 185 7.96 -6.59 3.08
C SER A 185 8.57 -6.15 1.75
N LEU A 186 9.34 -7.00 1.08
CA LEU A 186 9.88 -6.68 -0.24
C LEU A 186 8.77 -6.35 -1.26
N GLY A 187 7.69 -7.13 -1.27
CA GLY A 187 6.51 -6.86 -2.09
C GLY A 187 5.82 -5.54 -1.75
N HIS A 188 5.83 -5.15 -0.47
CA HIS A 188 5.34 -3.84 -0.04
C HIS A 188 6.18 -2.71 -0.62
N GLY A 189 7.51 -2.77 -0.50
CA GLY A 189 8.41 -1.79 -1.13
C GLY A 189 8.25 -1.71 -2.65
N LEU A 190 8.10 -2.87 -3.31
CA LEU A 190 7.89 -2.96 -4.76
C LEU A 190 6.61 -2.28 -5.24
N GLN A 191 5.54 -2.30 -4.43
CA GLN A 191 4.26 -1.72 -4.79
C GLN A 191 4.14 -0.25 -4.38
N ASP A 192 4.55 0.07 -3.16
CA ASP A 192 4.16 1.34 -2.54
C ASP A 192 5.16 2.46 -2.82
N ALA A 193 6.46 2.18 -2.78
CA ALA A 193 7.48 3.18 -3.08
C ALA A 193 7.34 3.70 -4.52
N GLN A 194 7.00 2.80 -5.44
CA GLN A 194 6.79 3.12 -6.85
C GLN A 194 5.62 4.11 -7.05
N LYS A 195 4.57 4.05 -6.23
CA LYS A 195 3.46 5.01 -6.33
C LYS A 195 3.94 6.43 -6.06
N THR A 196 4.75 6.61 -5.02
CA THR A 196 5.37 7.90 -4.70
C THR A 196 6.34 8.35 -5.78
N MET A 197 7.16 7.44 -6.32
CA MET A 197 8.05 7.75 -7.44
C MET A 197 7.27 8.29 -8.65
N GLY A 198 6.14 7.66 -9.00
CA GLY A 198 5.27 8.11 -10.08
C GLY A 198 4.69 9.51 -9.85
N VAL A 199 4.28 9.81 -8.61
CA VAL A 199 3.78 11.15 -8.25
C VAL A 199 4.88 12.21 -8.30
N ILE A 200 6.10 11.88 -7.87
CA ILE A 200 7.24 12.79 -7.97
C ILE A 200 7.58 13.06 -9.43
N VAL A 201 7.63 12.03 -10.28
CA VAL A 201 7.87 12.20 -11.72
C VAL A 201 6.77 13.05 -12.36
N LEU A 202 5.50 12.81 -12.03
CA LEU A 202 4.38 13.64 -12.49
C LEU A 202 4.57 15.11 -12.11
N ALA A 203 5.05 15.40 -10.89
CA ALA A 203 5.35 16.76 -10.46
C ALA A 203 6.54 17.38 -11.21
N LEU A 204 7.59 16.59 -11.49
CA LEU A 204 8.75 17.06 -12.26
C LEU A 204 8.37 17.38 -13.71
N VAL A 205 7.55 16.55 -14.34
CA VAL A 205 7.01 16.77 -15.69
C VAL A 205 6.11 18.00 -15.71
N ALA A 206 5.20 18.12 -14.74
CA ALA A 206 4.34 19.30 -14.60
C ALA A 206 5.15 20.60 -14.43
N GLY A 207 6.29 20.54 -13.73
CA GLY A 207 7.18 21.68 -13.55
C GLY A 207 8.15 21.95 -14.70
N GLY A 208 8.10 21.17 -15.80
CA GLY A 208 9.03 21.29 -16.92
C GLY A 208 10.48 20.91 -16.59
N LEU A 209 10.71 20.14 -15.51
CA LEU A 209 12.03 19.74 -15.01
C LEU A 209 12.44 18.32 -15.44
N HIS A 210 11.57 17.60 -16.13
CA HIS A 210 11.82 16.24 -16.59
C HIS A 210 11.05 15.94 -17.88
N GLU A 211 11.67 15.20 -18.78
CA GLU A 211 11.08 14.72 -20.03
C GLU A 211 11.21 13.19 -20.09
N GLY A 212 10.14 12.51 -20.47
CA GLY A 212 10.07 11.05 -20.58
C GLY A 212 9.55 10.35 -19.33
N ASP A 213 9.54 9.01 -19.39
CA ASP A 213 8.95 8.12 -18.37
C ASP A 213 10.01 7.50 -17.44
N GLU A 214 11.28 7.85 -17.62
CA GLU A 214 12.39 7.27 -16.85
C GLU A 214 12.49 7.88 -15.45
N ILE A 215 12.33 7.04 -14.43
CA ILE A 215 12.40 7.51 -13.04
C ILE A 215 13.86 7.81 -12.65
N PRO A 216 14.18 9.07 -12.28
CA PRO A 216 15.54 9.43 -11.88
C PRO A 216 16.01 8.67 -10.64
N LEU A 217 17.32 8.36 -10.57
CA LEU A 217 17.89 7.61 -9.45
C LEU A 217 17.65 8.27 -8.09
N TRP A 218 17.72 9.60 -8.02
CA TRP A 218 17.47 10.32 -6.78
C TRP A 218 16.01 10.18 -6.30
N VAL A 219 15.05 10.08 -7.23
CA VAL A 219 13.63 9.81 -6.92
C VAL A 219 13.49 8.41 -6.35
N LYS A 220 14.13 7.42 -6.98
CA LYS A 220 14.14 6.03 -6.48
C LYS A 220 14.70 5.94 -5.06
N LEU A 221 15.88 6.54 -4.83
CA LEU A 221 16.58 6.48 -3.54
C LEU A 221 15.83 7.26 -2.46
N SER A 222 15.29 8.45 -2.77
CA SER A 222 14.55 9.25 -1.80
C SER A 222 13.22 8.60 -1.39
N ALA A 223 12.43 8.09 -2.34
CA ALA A 223 11.21 7.34 -2.04
C ALA A 223 11.51 6.06 -1.25
N ALA A 224 12.47 5.24 -1.72
CA ALA A 224 12.88 4.01 -1.02
C ALA A 224 13.34 4.29 0.43
N THR A 225 14.05 5.39 0.65
CA THR A 225 14.48 5.80 1.99
C THR A 225 13.30 6.27 2.84
N ALA A 226 12.41 7.09 2.27
CA ALA A 226 11.24 7.63 2.98
C ALA A 226 10.31 6.51 3.47
N ILE A 227 9.92 5.59 2.59
CA ILE A 227 9.08 4.44 2.96
C ILE A 227 9.77 3.54 4.00
N SER A 228 11.08 3.28 3.85
CA SER A 228 11.85 2.44 4.77
C SER A 228 11.94 3.05 6.18
N LEU A 229 12.22 4.35 6.28
CA LEU A 229 12.22 5.08 7.55
C LEU A 229 10.84 5.14 8.20
N GLY A 230 9.79 5.32 7.39
CA GLY A 230 8.41 5.20 7.84
C GLY A 230 8.14 3.82 8.42
N THR A 231 8.47 2.76 7.69
CA THR A 231 8.28 1.38 8.14
C THR A 231 9.03 1.08 9.43
N TYR A 232 10.25 1.56 9.58
CA TYR A 232 11.02 1.41 10.82
C TYR A 232 10.35 2.10 12.03
N SER A 233 9.70 3.25 11.79
CA SER A 233 8.95 4.00 12.82
C SER A 233 7.70 3.25 13.32
N GLY A 234 7.18 2.33 12.50
CA GLY A 234 6.21 1.30 12.87
C GLY A 234 4.74 1.73 12.80
N GLY A 235 3.82 0.79 13.06
CA GLY A 235 2.38 0.99 12.85
C GLY A 235 1.54 0.45 13.99
N TRP A 236 1.94 0.69 15.24
CA TRP A 236 1.44 -0.04 16.42
C TRP A 236 -0.07 0.00 16.65
N ARG A 237 -0.75 1.07 16.21
CA ARG A 237 -2.21 1.18 16.29
C ARG A 237 -2.89 0.18 15.36
N ILE A 238 -2.47 0.13 14.10
CA ILE A 238 -3.00 -0.78 13.06
C ILE A 238 -2.56 -2.22 13.32
N MET A 239 -1.31 -2.43 13.75
CA MET A 239 -0.77 -3.76 14.05
C MET A 239 -1.59 -4.48 15.14
N ARG A 240 -2.12 -3.74 16.13
CA ARG A 240 -3.02 -4.30 17.14
C ARG A 240 -4.33 -4.81 16.54
N THR A 241 -4.82 -4.19 15.46
CA THR A 241 -6.02 -4.63 14.75
C THR A 241 -5.75 -5.86 13.90
N LEU A 242 -4.75 -5.82 13.02
CA LEU A 242 -4.43 -6.94 12.11
C LEU A 242 -3.94 -8.21 12.84
N GLY A 243 -3.14 -8.06 13.89
CA GLY A 243 -2.45 -9.20 14.52
C GLY A 243 -3.33 -10.08 15.42
N ARG A 244 -4.44 -9.57 15.98
CA ARG A 244 -5.28 -10.33 16.93
C ARG A 244 -6.79 -10.12 16.78
N ARG A 245 -7.26 -9.08 16.10
CA ARG A 245 -8.70 -8.78 16.04
C ARG A 245 -9.45 -9.47 14.91
N ILE A 246 -8.77 -9.99 13.89
CA ILE A 246 -9.41 -10.68 12.75
C ILE A 246 -9.48 -12.18 13.01
N ILE A 247 -8.34 -12.78 13.35
CA ILE A 247 -8.19 -14.20 13.69
C ILE A 247 -6.94 -14.42 14.56
N GLU A 248 -6.95 -15.45 15.40
CA GLU A 248 -5.74 -15.96 16.04
C GLU A 248 -4.90 -16.76 15.04
N LEU A 249 -3.73 -16.22 14.70
CA LEU A 249 -2.79 -16.83 13.77
C LEU A 249 -1.79 -17.74 14.48
N ASP A 250 -1.51 -18.87 13.84
CA ASP A 250 -0.33 -19.68 14.12
C ASP A 250 0.73 -19.49 13.00
N PRO A 251 1.98 -19.93 13.21
CA PRO A 251 3.04 -19.72 12.24
C PRO A 251 2.78 -20.29 10.85
N ALA A 252 2.02 -21.38 10.71
CA ALA A 252 1.73 -21.97 9.40
C ALA A 252 0.74 -21.10 8.63
N ARG A 253 -0.32 -20.63 9.30
CA ARG A 253 -1.29 -19.69 8.71
C ARG A 253 -0.66 -18.35 8.37
N GLY A 254 0.21 -17.83 9.25
CA GLY A 254 0.99 -16.62 8.99
C GLY A 254 1.86 -16.77 7.75
N PHE A 255 2.63 -17.87 7.67
CA PHE A 255 3.46 -18.19 6.50
C PHE A 255 2.65 -18.22 5.20
N VAL A 256 1.51 -18.93 5.19
CA VAL A 256 0.67 -19.04 3.99
C VAL A 256 0.08 -17.68 3.59
N ALA A 257 -0.45 -16.92 4.55
CA ALA A 257 -1.04 -15.61 4.28
C ALA A 257 -0.02 -14.62 3.71
N GLU A 258 1.16 -14.53 4.32
CA GLU A 258 2.27 -13.68 3.86
C GLU A 258 2.78 -14.12 2.49
N THR A 259 2.94 -15.43 2.26
CA THR A 259 3.41 -15.97 0.97
C THR A 259 2.44 -15.65 -0.17
N VAL A 260 1.14 -15.87 0.06
CA VAL A 260 0.11 -15.57 -0.95
C VAL A 260 0.05 -14.08 -1.21
N ALA A 261 0.09 -13.27 -0.16
CA ALA A 261 0.08 -11.82 -0.32
C ALA A 261 1.30 -11.34 -1.09
N ALA A 262 2.51 -11.76 -0.71
CA ALA A 262 3.74 -11.46 -1.44
C ALA A 262 3.62 -11.86 -2.93
N SER A 263 3.19 -13.08 -3.23
CA SER A 263 2.99 -13.53 -4.61
C SER A 263 2.04 -12.63 -5.39
N VAL A 264 0.90 -12.25 -4.81
CA VAL A 264 -0.04 -11.31 -5.46
C VAL A 264 0.63 -9.96 -5.70
N LEU A 265 1.36 -9.41 -4.74
CA LEU A 265 2.07 -8.12 -4.89
C LEU A 265 3.15 -8.16 -5.99
N TYR A 266 3.89 -9.27 -6.07
CA TYR A 266 4.96 -9.43 -7.05
C TYR A 266 4.39 -9.62 -8.45
N THR A 267 3.38 -10.48 -8.63
CA THR A 267 2.75 -10.68 -9.93
C THR A 267 2.09 -9.40 -10.42
N THR A 268 1.40 -8.68 -9.54
CA THR A 268 0.76 -7.40 -9.92
C THR A 268 1.77 -6.31 -10.25
N ALA A 269 2.92 -6.28 -9.59
CA ALA A 269 3.99 -5.33 -9.89
C ALA A 269 4.72 -5.66 -11.20
N PHE A 270 5.18 -6.89 -11.39
CA PHE A 270 6.05 -7.25 -12.50
C PHE A 270 5.32 -7.67 -13.79
N VAL A 271 4.13 -8.27 -13.67
CA VAL A 271 3.41 -8.80 -14.84
C VAL A 271 2.32 -7.85 -15.29
N PHE A 272 1.56 -7.30 -14.34
CA PHE A 272 0.39 -6.48 -14.66
C PHE A 272 0.67 -4.97 -14.59
N ALA A 273 1.81 -4.57 -14.02
CA ALA A 273 2.14 -3.17 -13.73
C ALA A 273 1.00 -2.45 -12.97
N ALA A 274 0.22 -3.18 -12.17
CA ALA A 274 -1.01 -2.68 -11.58
C ALA A 274 -0.77 -2.26 -10.12
N PRO A 275 -1.09 -1.01 -9.74
CA PRO A 275 -1.02 -0.58 -8.35
C PRO A 275 -2.10 -1.29 -7.54
N VAL A 276 -1.69 -2.14 -6.60
CA VAL A 276 -2.62 -2.84 -5.70
C VAL A 276 -2.40 -2.47 -4.23
N SER A 277 -3.44 -2.69 -3.43
CA SER A 277 -3.44 -2.41 -1.99
C SER A 277 -2.85 -3.58 -1.20
N THR A 278 -1.69 -3.35 -0.58
CA THR A 278 -1.05 -4.35 0.30
C THR A 278 -1.97 -4.72 1.47
N THR A 279 -2.63 -3.73 2.08
CA THR A 279 -3.61 -3.92 3.17
C THR A 279 -4.74 -4.85 2.76
N HIS A 280 -5.31 -4.68 1.56
CA HIS A 280 -6.42 -5.52 1.09
C HIS A 280 -5.95 -6.95 0.87
N THR A 281 -4.81 -7.10 0.20
CA THR A 281 -4.24 -8.40 -0.15
C THR A 281 -3.91 -9.22 1.10
N ILE A 282 -3.15 -8.67 2.06
CA ILE A 282 -2.78 -9.42 3.26
C ILE A 282 -3.97 -9.69 4.17
N THR A 283 -4.86 -8.70 4.35
CA THR A 283 -6.03 -8.87 5.21
C THR A 283 -6.95 -9.95 4.66
N SER A 284 -7.11 -10.01 3.34
CA SER A 284 -7.92 -11.03 2.68
C SER A 284 -7.26 -12.40 2.71
N ALA A 285 -5.93 -12.47 2.55
CA ALA A 285 -5.18 -13.70 2.72
C ALA A 285 -5.29 -14.25 4.16
N ILE A 286 -5.23 -13.38 5.18
CA ILE A 286 -5.45 -13.72 6.60
C ILE A 286 -6.86 -14.28 6.81
N MET A 287 -7.88 -13.66 6.23
CA MET A 287 -9.25 -14.17 6.29
C MET A 287 -9.39 -15.54 5.59
N GLY A 288 -8.72 -15.71 4.43
CA GLY A 288 -8.70 -16.95 3.66
C GLY A 288 -8.08 -18.12 4.40
N VAL A 289 -6.87 -17.95 4.96
CA VAL A 289 -6.25 -19.00 5.79
C VAL A 289 -7.09 -19.29 7.05
N GLY A 290 -7.80 -18.29 7.55
CA GLY A 290 -8.66 -18.43 8.72
C GLY A 290 -9.90 -19.26 8.49
N ALA A 291 -10.54 -19.08 7.32
CA ALA A 291 -11.72 -19.82 6.91
C ALA A 291 -11.47 -21.34 6.84
N THR A 292 -10.21 -21.80 6.65
CA THR A 292 -9.86 -23.23 6.67
C THR A 292 -10.05 -23.93 8.02
N LYS A 293 -10.05 -23.20 9.14
CA LYS A 293 -10.29 -23.78 10.46
C LYS A 293 -11.78 -24.03 10.68
N ARG A 294 -12.57 -22.98 10.43
CA ARG A 294 -14.03 -22.91 10.41
C ARG A 294 -14.41 -21.48 10.07
N LEU A 295 -15.55 -21.25 9.42
CA LEU A 295 -15.99 -19.90 9.05
C LEU A 295 -16.14 -18.97 10.28
N SER A 296 -16.52 -19.50 11.43
CA SER A 296 -16.63 -18.73 12.69
C SER A 296 -15.30 -18.37 13.35
N ALA A 297 -14.16 -18.89 12.85
CA ALA A 297 -12.84 -18.49 13.34
C ALA A 297 -12.46 -17.07 12.88
N VAL A 298 -13.04 -16.62 11.77
CA VAL A 298 -12.89 -15.25 11.27
C VAL A 298 -13.92 -14.37 11.96
N ARG A 299 -13.47 -13.27 12.57
CA ARG A 299 -14.37 -12.30 13.22
C ARG A 299 -14.99 -11.39 12.16
N TRP A 300 -16.05 -11.86 11.50
CA TRP A 300 -16.69 -11.17 10.37
C TRP A 300 -17.18 -9.74 10.68
N GLY A 301 -17.53 -9.43 11.93
CA GLY A 301 -17.84 -8.06 12.34
C GLY A 301 -16.65 -7.10 12.15
N VAL A 302 -15.44 -7.56 12.47
CA VAL A 302 -14.19 -6.80 12.24
C VAL A 302 -13.89 -6.73 10.74
N ALA A 303 -14.04 -7.85 10.01
CA ALA A 303 -13.85 -7.87 8.57
C ALA A 303 -14.79 -6.89 7.83
N LYS A 304 -16.06 -6.82 8.25
CA LYS A 304 -17.04 -5.86 7.71
C LYS A 304 -16.61 -4.42 7.97
N ASN A 305 -16.17 -4.10 9.19
CA ASN A 305 -15.69 -2.76 9.53
C ASN A 305 -14.45 -2.36 8.71
N ILE A 306 -13.56 -3.32 8.46
CA ILE A 306 -12.39 -3.12 7.59
C ILE A 306 -12.85 -2.87 6.14
N GLY A 307 -13.75 -3.70 5.60
CA GLY A 307 -14.30 -3.51 4.26
C GLY A 307 -15.02 -2.17 4.08
N LEU A 308 -15.72 -1.70 5.11
CA LEU A 308 -16.31 -0.34 5.12
C LEU A 308 -15.23 0.74 5.06
N ALA A 309 -14.15 0.61 5.85
CA ALA A 309 -13.02 1.55 5.79
C ALA A 309 -12.37 1.57 4.40
N TRP A 310 -12.30 0.42 3.71
CA TRP A 310 -11.78 0.34 2.34
C TRP A 310 -12.63 1.13 1.35
N VAL A 311 -13.95 0.94 1.38
CA VAL A 311 -14.88 1.66 0.49
C VAL A 311 -14.89 3.16 0.79
N LEU A 312 -14.84 3.55 2.07
CA LEU A 312 -14.84 4.97 2.48
C LEU A 312 -13.54 5.69 2.16
N THR A 313 -12.44 4.98 1.92
CA THR A 313 -11.12 5.61 1.76
C THR A 313 -11.06 6.52 0.53
N ILE A 314 -11.58 6.07 -0.62
CA ILE A 314 -11.59 6.85 -1.85
C ILE A 314 -12.42 8.14 -1.70
N PRO A 315 -13.72 8.11 -1.34
CA PRO A 315 -14.54 9.32 -1.28
C PRO A 315 -14.06 10.30 -0.20
N MET A 316 -13.56 9.80 0.93
CA MET A 316 -13.10 10.69 2.00
C MET A 316 -11.77 11.36 1.66
N ALA A 317 -10.81 10.64 1.06
CA ALA A 317 -9.58 11.26 0.58
C ALA A 317 -9.86 12.24 -0.57
N ALA A 318 -10.78 11.90 -1.48
CA ALA A 318 -11.23 12.77 -2.57
C ALA A 318 -11.87 14.06 -2.04
N LEU A 319 -12.72 13.96 -1.02
CA LEU A 319 -13.37 15.11 -0.41
C LEU A 319 -12.35 16.06 0.23
N VAL A 320 -11.40 15.52 1.00
CA VAL A 320 -10.35 16.35 1.60
C VAL A 320 -9.49 17.00 0.52
N ALA A 321 -9.11 16.27 -0.51
CA ALA A 321 -8.33 16.80 -1.62
C ALA A 321 -9.08 17.91 -2.39
N ALA A 322 -10.37 17.74 -2.65
CA ALA A 322 -11.20 18.76 -3.30
C ALA A 322 -11.28 20.05 -2.45
N ILE A 323 -11.48 19.92 -1.14
CA ILE A 323 -11.45 21.07 -0.21
C ILE A 323 -10.09 21.75 -0.26
N MET A 324 -9.00 20.98 -0.18
CA MET A 324 -7.66 21.52 -0.19
C MET A 324 -7.30 22.20 -1.51
N TYR A 325 -7.77 21.70 -2.64
CA TYR A 325 -7.60 22.35 -3.92
C TYR A 325 -8.22 23.76 -3.93
N PHE A 326 -9.46 23.92 -3.44
CA PHE A 326 -10.10 25.23 -3.36
C PHE A 326 -9.44 26.19 -2.36
N VAL A 327 -8.80 25.65 -1.32
CA VAL A 327 -8.00 26.43 -0.37
C VAL A 327 -6.67 26.89 -1.00
N LEU A 328 -6.03 26.04 -1.79
CA LEU A 328 -4.71 26.30 -2.37
C LEU A 328 -4.75 27.15 -3.64
N ARG A 329 -5.79 26.99 -4.48
CA ARG A 329 -5.92 27.70 -5.76
C ARG A 329 -5.73 29.23 -5.68
N PRO A 330 -6.16 29.98 -4.63
CA PRO A 330 -5.98 31.43 -4.62
C PRO A 330 -4.54 31.86 -4.35
N PHE A 331 -3.70 30.95 -3.85
CA PHE A 331 -2.30 31.22 -3.48
C PHE A 331 -1.31 30.66 -4.50
N LEU A 332 -1.68 29.61 -5.22
CA LEU A 332 -0.80 28.81 -6.08
C LEU A 332 -1.28 28.69 -7.53
N GLY A 333 -2.51 29.11 -7.83
CA GLY A 333 -3.12 29.10 -9.16
C GLY A 333 -3.07 30.44 -9.87
#